data_AF-A0A6C0KNH7-F1
#
_entry.id   AF-A0A6C0KNH7-F1
#
_cell.length_a   1.000
_cell.length_b   1.000
_cell.length_c   1.000
_cell.angle_alpha   90.00
_cell.angle_beta   90.00
_cell.angle_gamma   90.00
#
_symmetry.space_group_name_H-M   'P 1'
#
loop_
_entity.id
_entity.type
_entity.pdbx_description
1 polymer ?
#
loop_
_entity_poly.entity_id
_entity_poly.type
_entity_poly.pdbx_seq_one_letter_code
_entity_poly.pdbx_strand_id
1 'polypeptide(L)'
;MNLKSPTEIILFGLLIMALTYAFVKGGKQVVIMPPSVGQGQGQQAPIIIQQQSGDDRYTRAPRPQRMWDAPLEIPTRGVLDSIPSRGPPESYQQMGVLTGDDGKVLPLYGRRVAPRSDFFNYYTRTDTYNPVALPIKVGKRDCQDSVGCSEVFNGDNVKMSATGETAKVTLYGFDGPRYS
;
A
#
# COMPACT_ATOMS: atom_id res chain seq x y z
N MET A 1 14.85 2.48 57.96
CA MET A 1 13.49 2.21 57.43
C MET A 1 12.64 3.43 57.76
N ASN A 2 12.42 4.34 56.80
CA ASN A 2 11.65 5.57 57.03
C ASN A 2 10.16 5.21 57.06
N LEU A 3 9.60 5.13 58.28
CA LEU A 3 8.19 4.90 58.50
C LEU A 3 7.43 6.16 58.06
N LYS A 4 6.81 6.09 56.87
CA LYS A 4 6.06 7.21 56.31
C LYS A 4 4.84 7.48 57.20
N SER A 5 4.67 8.73 57.65
CA SER A 5 3.64 9.10 58.62
C SER A 5 2.24 8.74 58.10
N PRO A 6 1.27 8.43 58.98
CA PRO A 6 -0.06 8.01 58.57
C PRO A 6 -0.80 9.05 57.70
N THR A 7 -0.44 10.33 57.83
CA THR A 7 -0.96 11.44 57.02
C THR A 7 -0.50 11.39 55.55
N GLU A 8 0.72 10.96 55.29
CA GLU A 8 1.28 10.84 53.94
C GLU A 8 0.56 9.74 53.15
N ILE A 9 0.25 8.60 53.80
CA ILE A 9 -0.44 7.47 53.16
C ILE A 9 -1.84 7.88 52.68
N ILE A 10 -2.55 8.69 53.47
CA ILE A 10 -3.89 9.19 53.11
C ILE A 10 -3.81 10.17 51.93
N LEU A 11 -2.80 11.05 51.91
CA LEU A 11 -2.56 11.99 50.82
C LEU A 11 -2.23 11.29 49.49
N PHE A 12 -1.37 10.28 49.52
CA PHE A 12 -1.07 9.46 48.34
C PHE A 12 -2.30 8.68 47.87
N GLY A 13 -3.12 8.15 48.78
CA GLY A 13 -4.37 7.48 48.44
C GLY A 13 -5.38 8.39 47.72
N LEU A 14 -5.57 9.62 48.23
CA LEU A 14 -6.44 10.61 47.60
C LEU A 14 -5.92 11.06 46.23
N LEU A 15 -4.60 11.19 46.06
CA LEU A 15 -3.98 11.57 44.80
C LEU A 15 -4.11 10.49 43.72
N ILE A 16 -3.94 9.22 44.10
CA ILE A 16 -4.16 8.08 43.19
C ILE A 16 -5.64 7.99 42.80
N MET A 17 -6.56 8.20 43.74
CA MET A 17 -8.01 8.16 43.47
C MET A 17 -8.45 9.33 42.57
N ALA A 18 -7.87 10.52 42.73
CA ALA A 18 -8.12 11.65 41.84
C ALA A 18 -7.58 11.42 40.43
N LEU A 19 -6.39 10.82 40.30
CA LEU A 19 -5.81 10.46 39.01
C LEU A 19 -6.65 9.41 38.28
N THR A 20 -7.06 8.33 38.96
CA THR A 20 -7.91 7.31 38.34
C THR A 20 -9.28 7.87 37.93
N TYR A 21 -9.86 8.78 38.71
CA TYR A 21 -11.10 9.46 38.35
C TYR A 21 -10.95 10.37 37.12
N ALA A 22 -9.79 11.05 36.98
CA ALA A 22 -9.50 11.88 35.81
C ALA A 22 -9.35 11.07 34.51
N PHE A 23 -8.77 9.87 34.57
CA PHE A 23 -8.64 8.99 33.39
C PHE A 23 -9.96 8.36 32.95
N VAL A 24 -10.88 8.04 33.87
CA VAL A 24 -12.17 7.40 33.53
C VAL A 24 -13.13 8.35 32.79
N LYS A 25 -13.04 9.68 33.00
CA LYS A 25 -13.89 10.66 32.30
C LYS A 25 -13.40 11.05 30.89
N GLY A 26 -12.24 10.56 30.44
CA GLY A 26 -11.61 10.97 29.17
C GLY A 26 -12.11 10.28 27.89
N GLY A 27 -13.05 9.34 27.97
CA GLY A 27 -13.52 8.58 26.80
C GLY A 27 -14.43 9.40 25.87
N LYS A 28 -13.87 9.99 24.81
CA LYS A 28 -14.67 10.52 23.70
C LYS A 28 -15.26 9.35 22.90
N GLN A 29 -16.55 9.10 23.10
CA GLN A 29 -17.35 8.21 22.27
C GLN A 29 -17.42 8.72 20.83
N VAL A 30 -16.84 7.98 19.89
CA VAL A 30 -16.98 8.24 18.44
C VAL A 30 -18.33 7.69 18.02
N VAL A 31 -19.30 8.57 17.86
CA VAL A 31 -20.62 8.24 17.32
C VAL A 31 -20.48 8.11 15.80
N ILE A 32 -20.48 6.88 15.30
CA ILE A 32 -20.57 6.61 13.87
C ILE A 32 -22.04 6.78 13.49
N MET A 33 -22.37 7.93 12.92
CA MET A 33 -23.67 8.15 12.28
C MET A 33 -23.72 7.38 10.96
N PRO A 34 -24.69 6.49 10.74
CA PRO A 34 -25.01 6.05 9.38
C PRO A 34 -25.57 7.25 8.60
N PRO A 35 -25.30 7.37 7.29
CA PRO A 35 -25.86 8.45 6.49
C PRO A 35 -27.39 8.40 6.54
N SER A 36 -27.99 9.50 7.00
CA SER A 36 -29.43 9.73 6.99
C SER A 36 -29.93 9.83 5.56
N VAL A 37 -30.77 8.87 5.16
CA VAL A 37 -31.65 9.00 4.00
C VAL A 37 -32.76 9.98 4.39
N GLY A 38 -32.52 11.27 4.15
CA GLY A 38 -33.49 12.33 4.36
C GLY A 38 -34.42 12.47 3.17
N GLN A 39 -35.67 12.03 3.35
CA GLN A 39 -36.82 12.36 2.50
C GLN A 39 -37.04 13.88 2.45
N GLY A 40 -37.36 14.39 1.25
CA GLY A 40 -37.39 15.82 0.95
C GLY A 40 -38.57 16.61 1.52
N GLN A 41 -38.40 17.93 1.53
CA GLN A 41 -39.48 18.90 1.37
C GLN A 41 -38.95 20.11 0.58
N GLY A 42 -39.62 20.41 -0.52
CA GLY A 42 -39.36 21.57 -1.37
C GLY A 42 -40.20 21.46 -2.63
N GLN A 43 -41.39 22.07 -2.61
CA GLN A 43 -42.30 22.16 -3.75
C GLN A 43 -41.56 22.79 -4.94
N GLN A 44 -41.33 22.01 -5.99
CA GLN A 44 -40.87 22.52 -7.28
C GLN A 44 -42.12 22.71 -8.16
N ALA A 45 -42.47 23.98 -8.41
CA ALA A 45 -43.16 24.29 -9.65
C ALA A 45 -42.26 23.78 -10.80
N PRO A 46 -42.82 23.13 -11.86
CA PRO A 46 -41.99 22.63 -12.93
C PRO A 46 -41.40 23.83 -13.68
N ILE A 47 -40.11 24.07 -13.47
CA ILE A 47 -39.33 24.92 -14.36
C ILE A 47 -39.20 24.11 -15.66
N ILE A 48 -39.93 24.55 -16.69
CA ILE A 48 -39.74 24.03 -18.05
C ILE A 48 -38.39 24.55 -18.53
N ILE A 49 -37.34 23.79 -18.28
CA ILE A 49 -36.04 24.01 -18.91
C ILE A 49 -36.20 23.54 -20.34
N GLN A 50 -36.29 24.48 -21.28
CA GLN A 50 -36.04 24.17 -22.69
C GLN A 50 -34.61 23.61 -22.78
N GLN A 51 -34.54 22.35 -23.18
CA GLN A 51 -33.31 21.57 -23.23
C GLN A 51 -32.45 22.04 -24.40
N GLN A 52 -31.72 23.14 -24.20
CA GLN A 52 -30.58 23.52 -25.03
C GLN A 52 -29.30 23.33 -24.23
N SER A 53 -28.68 22.18 -24.48
CA SER A 53 -27.24 21.89 -24.31
C SER A 53 -26.58 22.45 -23.06
N GLY A 54 -26.75 21.75 -21.93
CA GLY A 54 -25.96 21.96 -20.72
C GLY A 54 -24.51 21.53 -20.95
N ASP A 55 -23.57 22.33 -20.46
CA ASP A 55 -22.14 22.10 -20.60
C ASP A 55 -21.70 20.92 -19.71
N ASP A 56 -21.53 19.74 -20.31
CA ASP A 56 -21.19 18.46 -19.65
C ASP A 56 -19.82 18.44 -18.92
N ARG A 57 -19.16 19.60 -18.81
CA ARG A 57 -17.79 19.74 -18.31
C ARG A 57 -17.62 19.45 -16.82
N TYR A 58 -18.70 19.46 -16.03
CA TYR A 58 -18.62 19.29 -14.57
C TYR A 58 -19.43 18.11 -14.01
N THR A 59 -20.22 17.40 -14.82
CA THR A 59 -21.05 16.28 -14.35
C THR A 59 -20.34 14.92 -14.51
N ARG A 60 -19.21 14.87 -15.20
CA ARG A 60 -18.44 13.63 -15.41
C ARG A 60 -17.11 13.70 -14.68
N ALA A 61 -16.90 12.78 -13.73
CA ALA A 61 -15.57 12.57 -13.16
C ALA A 61 -14.54 12.42 -14.30
N PRO A 62 -13.33 13.00 -14.18
CA PRO A 62 -12.30 12.86 -15.20
C PRO A 62 -12.08 11.37 -15.46
N ARG A 63 -12.29 10.96 -16.72
CA ARG A 63 -12.10 9.56 -17.11
C ARG A 63 -10.63 9.21 -16.84
N PRO A 64 -10.31 8.04 -16.29
CA PRO A 64 -8.92 7.62 -16.13
C PRO A 64 -8.23 7.69 -17.50
N GLN A 65 -7.05 8.32 -17.57
CA GLN A 65 -6.30 8.51 -18.82
C GLN A 65 -5.76 7.19 -19.44
N ARG A 66 -6.11 6.03 -18.86
CA ARG A 66 -6.10 4.76 -19.57
C ARG A 66 -7.52 4.35 -19.91
N MET A 67 -8.00 4.92 -21.00
CA MET A 67 -9.09 4.35 -21.78
C MET A 67 -8.56 3.04 -22.38
N TRP A 68 -9.02 1.89 -21.90
CA TRP A 68 -8.86 0.59 -22.57
C TRP A 68 -9.90 0.45 -23.71
N ASP A 69 -10.19 1.55 -24.40
CA ASP A 69 -10.98 1.58 -25.63
C ASP A 69 -10.08 2.10 -26.77
N ALA A 70 -8.85 1.62 -26.82
CA ALA A 70 -8.14 1.67 -28.10
C ALA A 70 -9.01 0.90 -29.09
N PRO A 71 -9.43 1.48 -30.24
CA PRO A 71 -9.89 0.65 -31.34
C PRO A 71 -8.86 -0.45 -31.52
N LEU A 72 -9.26 -1.69 -31.86
CA LEU A 72 -8.33 -2.75 -32.20
C LEU A 72 -7.26 -2.15 -33.12
N GLU A 73 -6.10 -1.81 -32.55
CA GLU A 73 -4.97 -1.34 -33.31
C GLU A 73 -4.54 -2.60 -34.01
N ILE A 74 -5.10 -2.82 -35.20
CA ILE A 74 -4.52 -3.75 -36.15
C ILE A 74 -3.09 -3.23 -36.25
N PRO A 75 -2.09 -3.94 -35.69
CA PRO A 75 -0.76 -3.39 -35.55
C PRO A 75 -0.35 -2.95 -36.94
N THR A 76 0.01 -1.66 -37.07
CA THR A 76 0.56 -1.14 -38.33
C THR A 76 1.60 -2.16 -38.79
N ARG A 77 1.34 -2.78 -39.94
CA ARG A 77 2.08 -3.94 -40.46
C ARG A 77 3.58 -3.75 -40.23
N GLY A 78 4.14 -4.45 -39.23
CA GLY A 78 5.58 -4.48 -38.99
C GLY A 78 6.05 -4.29 -37.55
N VAL A 79 5.25 -3.77 -36.62
CA VAL A 79 5.63 -3.72 -35.20
C VAL A 79 4.85 -4.80 -34.45
N LEU A 80 5.44 -5.98 -34.35
CA LEU A 80 4.98 -6.98 -33.40
C LEU A 80 5.48 -6.53 -32.03
N ASP A 81 4.56 -6.21 -31.11
CA ASP A 81 4.90 -6.24 -29.70
C ASP A 81 5.54 -7.60 -29.42
N SER A 82 6.68 -7.61 -28.73
CA SER A 82 7.39 -8.85 -28.44
C SER A 82 6.54 -9.70 -27.49
N ILE A 83 5.69 -10.55 -28.05
CA ILE A 83 4.92 -11.50 -27.26
C ILE A 83 5.94 -12.46 -26.65
N PRO A 84 6.01 -12.58 -25.31
CA PRO A 84 6.97 -13.47 -24.68
C PRO A 84 6.64 -14.91 -25.08
N SER A 85 7.49 -15.50 -25.94
CA SER A 85 7.35 -16.89 -26.43
C SER A 85 7.49 -17.93 -25.31
N ARG A 86 7.95 -17.50 -24.12
CA ARG A 86 8.18 -18.34 -22.95
C ARG A 86 6.97 -18.49 -22.04
N GLY A 87 5.83 -17.88 -22.38
CA GLY A 87 4.62 -17.86 -21.56
C GLY A 87 4.52 -16.62 -20.67
N PRO A 88 3.37 -16.44 -20.00
CA PRO A 88 3.15 -15.29 -19.12
C PRO A 88 4.09 -15.33 -17.91
N PRO A 89 4.50 -14.16 -17.38
CA PRO A 89 5.29 -14.09 -16.16
C PRO A 89 4.49 -14.60 -14.96
N GLU A 90 5.21 -15.05 -13.93
CA GLU A 90 4.62 -15.50 -12.67
C GLU A 90 3.93 -14.34 -11.93
N SER A 91 3.03 -14.68 -11.00
CA SER A 91 2.49 -13.69 -10.08
C SER A 91 3.55 -13.27 -9.06
N TYR A 92 3.45 -12.04 -8.58
CA TYR A 92 4.32 -11.58 -7.49
C TYR A 92 3.94 -12.28 -6.19
N GLN A 93 4.97 -12.73 -5.49
CA GLN A 93 4.86 -13.37 -4.18
C GLN A 93 5.72 -12.63 -3.17
N GLN A 94 5.32 -12.69 -1.90
CA GLN A 94 6.14 -12.14 -0.83
C GLN A 94 7.29 -13.10 -0.56
N MET A 95 8.51 -12.66 -0.86
CA MET A 95 9.72 -13.47 -0.75
C MET A 95 10.43 -13.24 0.58
N GLY A 96 10.14 -12.13 1.27
CA GLY A 96 10.80 -11.77 2.51
C GLY A 96 10.44 -10.38 3.00
N VAL A 97 11.39 -9.79 3.73
CA VAL A 97 11.36 -8.43 4.25
C VAL A 97 12.65 -7.69 3.96
N LEU A 98 12.56 -6.37 3.89
CA LEU A 98 13.64 -5.43 3.77
C LEU A 98 13.73 -4.65 5.07
N THR A 99 14.92 -4.59 5.66
CA THR A 99 15.19 -3.78 6.85
C THR A 99 16.02 -2.58 6.44
N GLY A 100 15.42 -1.39 6.50
CA GLY A 100 16.10 -0.13 6.23
C GLY A 100 17.02 0.29 7.39
N ASP A 101 17.90 1.25 7.13
CA ASP A 101 18.80 1.83 8.14
C ASP A 101 18.01 2.52 9.27
N ASP A 102 16.81 3.03 8.94
CA ASP A 102 15.86 3.61 9.89
C ASP A 102 15.22 2.58 10.84
N GLY A 103 15.54 1.29 10.69
CA GLY A 103 14.91 0.19 11.41
C GLY A 103 13.49 -0.15 10.91
N LYS A 104 13.03 0.49 9.83
CA LYS A 104 11.75 0.20 9.20
C LYS A 104 11.82 -1.14 8.47
N VAL A 105 10.80 -1.95 8.66
CA VAL A 105 10.66 -3.25 8.00
C VAL A 105 9.60 -3.14 6.92
N LEU A 106 9.98 -3.38 5.67
CA LEU A 106 9.08 -3.34 4.52
C LEU A 106 9.00 -4.73 3.87
N PRO A 107 7.86 -5.15 3.32
CA PRO A 107 7.75 -6.43 2.64
C PRO A 107 8.53 -6.43 1.32
N LEU A 108 9.23 -7.52 1.01
CA LEU A 108 9.87 -7.76 -0.29
C LEU A 108 8.98 -8.66 -1.13
N TYR A 109 8.56 -8.15 -2.29
CA TYR A 109 7.84 -8.93 -3.29
C TYR A 109 8.73 -9.23 -4.48
N GLY A 110 8.61 -10.44 -5.02
CA GLY A 110 9.39 -10.92 -6.15
C GLY A 110 8.56 -11.79 -7.09
N ARG A 111 8.96 -11.83 -8.36
CA ARG A 111 8.53 -12.84 -9.36
C ARG A 111 9.65 -13.09 -10.34
N ARG A 112 9.63 -14.21 -11.04
CA ARG A 112 10.50 -14.41 -12.22
C ARG A 112 10.04 -13.52 -13.38
N VAL A 113 11.00 -12.99 -14.14
CA VAL A 113 10.74 -12.18 -15.35
C VAL A 113 9.98 -12.97 -16.41
N ALA A 114 10.34 -14.24 -16.57
CA ALA A 114 9.69 -15.19 -17.46
C ALA A 114 9.79 -16.60 -16.86
N PRO A 115 8.95 -17.54 -17.30
CA PRO A 115 9.07 -18.93 -16.88
C PRO A 115 10.48 -19.48 -17.14
N ARG A 116 11.06 -20.15 -16.13
CA ARG A 116 12.44 -20.67 -16.13
C ARG A 116 13.54 -19.61 -16.32
N SER A 117 13.26 -18.34 -16.03
CA SER A 117 14.29 -17.30 -16.01
C SER A 117 15.00 -17.26 -14.67
N ASP A 118 16.32 -17.04 -14.69
CA ASP A 118 17.14 -16.76 -13.49
C ASP A 118 17.06 -15.29 -13.05
N PHE A 119 16.34 -14.46 -13.82
CA PHE A 119 16.12 -13.06 -13.50
C PHE A 119 14.76 -12.85 -12.85
N PHE A 120 14.73 -11.91 -11.92
CA PHE A 120 13.59 -11.61 -11.08
C PHE A 120 13.25 -10.12 -11.11
N ASN A 121 11.95 -9.86 -10.99
CA ASN A 121 11.45 -8.51 -10.75
C ASN A 121 11.08 -8.35 -9.29
N TYR A 122 11.56 -7.27 -8.69
CA TYR A 122 11.39 -6.99 -7.26
C TYR A 122 10.73 -5.63 -7.04
N TYR A 123 9.80 -5.57 -6.07
CA TYR A 123 9.29 -4.33 -5.52
C TYR A 123 9.05 -4.47 -4.03
N THR A 124 8.92 -3.34 -3.35
CA THR A 124 8.48 -3.28 -1.95
C THR A 124 7.23 -2.42 -1.82
N ARG A 125 6.56 -2.48 -0.68
CA ARG A 125 5.40 -1.63 -0.38
C ARG A 125 5.68 -0.79 0.85
N THR A 126 5.15 0.43 0.88
CA THR A 126 5.19 1.27 2.07
C THR A 126 4.31 0.68 3.19
N ASP A 127 4.70 0.89 4.45
CA ASP A 127 3.96 0.46 5.65
C ASP A 127 2.85 1.45 6.06
N THR A 128 2.27 2.17 5.11
CA THR A 128 1.22 3.17 5.39
C THR A 128 -0.16 2.57 5.16
N TYR A 129 -1.21 3.18 5.74
CA TYR A 129 -2.62 2.79 5.54
C TYR A 129 -2.99 2.59 4.06
N ASN A 130 -2.39 3.36 3.15
CA ASN A 130 -2.45 3.14 1.72
C ASN A 130 -1.08 2.71 1.17
N PRO A 131 -0.81 1.39 1.06
CA PRO A 131 0.51 0.88 0.69
C PRO A 131 0.80 1.06 -0.80
N VAL A 132 1.80 1.89 -1.11
CA VAL A 132 2.27 2.19 -2.47
C VAL A 132 3.42 1.26 -2.85
N ALA A 133 3.41 0.74 -4.07
CA ALA A 133 4.51 -0.07 -4.59
C ALA A 133 5.71 0.80 -4.97
N LEU A 134 6.88 0.46 -4.44
CA LEU A 134 8.14 1.15 -4.67
C LEU A 134 9.10 0.24 -5.47
N PRO A 135 9.69 0.75 -6.57
CA PRO A 135 10.66 0.00 -7.35
C PRO A 135 12.00 -0.16 -6.60
N ILE A 136 12.61 -1.33 -6.75
CA ILE A 136 13.89 -1.70 -6.14
C ILE A 136 14.96 -1.74 -7.21
N LYS A 137 16.17 -1.31 -6.84
CA LYS A 137 17.40 -1.43 -7.61
C LYS A 137 18.37 -2.36 -6.91
N VAL A 138 18.88 -3.33 -7.65
CA VAL A 138 19.98 -4.21 -7.23
C VAL A 138 21.23 -3.77 -8.00
N GLY A 139 22.20 -3.23 -7.27
CA GLY A 139 23.39 -2.61 -7.87
C GLY A 139 23.03 -1.40 -8.76
N LYS A 140 23.25 -1.54 -10.06
CA LYS A 140 22.99 -0.48 -11.07
C LYS A 140 21.73 -0.73 -11.92
N ARG A 141 21.00 -1.82 -11.68
CA ARG A 141 19.85 -2.24 -12.49
C ARG A 141 18.54 -1.95 -11.78
N ASP A 142 17.52 -1.57 -12.55
CA ASP A 142 16.15 -1.44 -12.07
C ASP A 142 15.44 -2.78 -12.19
N CYS A 143 14.94 -3.31 -11.07
CA CYS A 143 14.31 -4.62 -11.03
C CYS A 143 12.85 -4.60 -11.49
N GLN A 144 12.32 -3.46 -11.93
CA GLN A 144 11.02 -3.37 -12.61
C GLN A 144 11.13 -3.33 -14.14
N ASP A 145 12.34 -3.32 -14.67
CA ASP A 145 12.57 -3.35 -16.11
C ASP A 145 12.23 -4.72 -16.74
N SER A 146 12.16 -4.79 -18.07
CA SER A 146 11.88 -6.03 -18.81
C SER A 146 12.97 -7.09 -18.65
N VAL A 147 14.20 -6.67 -18.31
CA VAL A 147 15.34 -7.58 -18.06
C VAL A 147 15.34 -8.11 -16.63
N GLY A 148 14.84 -7.31 -15.68
CA GLY A 148 14.89 -7.61 -14.24
C GLY A 148 16.30 -7.58 -13.64
N CYS A 149 16.41 -8.17 -12.45
CA CYS A 149 17.62 -8.26 -11.65
C CYS A 149 18.03 -9.72 -11.41
N SER A 150 19.29 -9.93 -11.02
CA SER A 150 19.72 -11.22 -10.48
C SER A 150 18.94 -11.54 -9.20
N GLU A 151 18.84 -12.83 -8.88
CA GLU A 151 18.27 -13.28 -7.62
C GLU A 151 19.01 -12.62 -6.42
N VAL A 152 18.23 -12.14 -5.46
CA VAL A 152 18.75 -11.59 -4.20
C VAL A 152 18.82 -12.68 -3.15
N PHE A 153 19.83 -12.62 -2.29
CA PHE A 153 20.06 -13.56 -1.21
C PHE A 153 19.90 -12.90 0.16
N ASN A 154 19.87 -13.74 1.20
CA ASN A 154 19.86 -13.27 2.58
C ASN A 154 21.09 -12.42 2.90
N GLY A 155 20.84 -11.21 3.40
CA GLY A 155 21.88 -10.25 3.76
C GLY A 155 22.32 -9.31 2.64
N ASP A 156 21.78 -9.46 1.43
CA ASP A 156 22.07 -8.54 0.33
C ASP A 156 21.51 -7.14 0.61
N ASN A 157 22.21 -6.13 0.08
CA ASN A 157 21.79 -4.74 0.16
C ASN A 157 21.11 -4.31 -1.14
N VAL A 158 19.88 -3.82 -1.03
CA VAL A 158 19.10 -3.32 -2.16
C VAL A 158 18.73 -1.87 -1.94
N LYS A 159 18.58 -1.11 -3.02
CA LYS A 159 18.28 0.32 -2.96
C LYS A 159 16.86 0.59 -3.42
N MET A 160 16.08 1.35 -2.67
CA MET A 160 14.76 1.79 -3.09
C MET A 160 14.89 3.01 -3.98
N SER A 161 14.40 2.97 -5.23
CA SER A 161 14.60 4.08 -6.18
C SER A 161 13.90 5.37 -5.78
N ALA A 162 12.75 5.26 -5.10
CA ALA A 162 11.93 6.41 -4.73
C ALA A 162 12.49 7.17 -3.51
N THR A 163 12.92 6.44 -2.47
CA THR A 163 13.44 7.02 -1.22
C THR A 163 14.96 7.21 -1.25
N GLY A 164 15.67 6.47 -2.11
CA GLY A 164 17.13 6.45 -2.15
C GLY A 164 17.78 5.68 -1.00
N GLU A 165 16.99 5.16 -0.06
CA GLU A 165 17.43 4.39 1.09
C GLU A 165 17.92 3.00 0.67
N THR A 166 18.94 2.50 1.38
CA THR A 166 19.45 1.14 1.23
C THR A 166 18.83 0.28 2.32
N ALA A 167 18.40 -0.93 1.96
CA ALA A 167 17.80 -1.86 2.88
C ALA A 167 18.43 -3.24 2.74
N LYS A 168 18.52 -3.95 3.87
CA LYS A 168 19.06 -5.30 3.95
C LYS A 168 17.95 -6.32 3.74
N VAL A 169 18.18 -7.29 2.87
CA VAL A 169 17.23 -8.35 2.52
C VAL A 169 17.24 -9.47 3.55
N THR A 170 16.06 -9.88 4.00
CA THR A 170 15.83 -11.11 4.78
C THR A 170 14.71 -11.90 4.09
N LEU A 171 15.09 -12.96 3.39
CA LEU A 171 14.20 -13.89 2.72
C LEU A 171 13.51 -14.83 3.69
N TYR A 172 12.28 -15.18 3.37
CA TYR A 172 11.58 -16.27 4.01
C TYR A 172 12.18 -17.61 3.59
N GLY A 173 12.13 -18.57 4.50
CA GLY A 173 12.46 -19.96 4.15
C GLY A 173 11.45 -20.46 3.12
N PHE A 174 11.94 -21.04 2.03
CA PHE A 174 11.09 -21.77 1.12
C PHE A 174 10.63 -23.05 1.81
N ASP A 175 9.33 -23.19 2.06
CA ASP A 175 8.76 -24.51 2.32
C ASP A 175 8.73 -25.22 0.96
N GLY A 176 9.75 -26.03 0.70
CA GLY A 176 9.83 -26.84 -0.52
C GLY A 176 8.65 -27.82 -0.59
N PRO A 177 8.41 -28.47 -1.74
CA PRO A 177 7.40 -29.51 -1.82
C PRO A 177 7.70 -30.58 -0.76
N ARG A 178 6.86 -30.62 0.28
CA ARG A 178 6.85 -31.72 1.24
C ARG A 178 6.14 -32.88 0.55
N TYR A 179 6.93 -33.75 -0.07
CA TYR A 179 6.43 -35.06 -0.47
C TYR A 179 6.12 -35.81 0.83
N SER A 180 4.83 -35.84 1.20
CA SER A 180 4.29 -36.65 2.29
C SER A 180 4.30 -38.12 1.91
#